data_AF-A0A7J6UBJ0-F1
#
_entry.id   AF-A0A7J6UBJ0-F1
#
_cell.length_a   1.000
_cell.length_b   1.000
_cell.length_c   1.000
_cell.angle_alpha   90.00
_cell.angle_beta   90.00
_cell.angle_gamma   90.00
#
_symmetry.space_group_name_H-M   'P 1'
#
loop_
_entity.id
_entity.type
_entity.pdbx_description
1 polymer ?
#
loop_
_entity_poly.entity_id
_entity_poly.type
_entity_poly.pdbx_seq_one_letter_code
_entity_poly.pdbx_strand_id
1 'polypeptide(L)'
;MFTGLLIIPALLLYVAFGQDKCDPTKRPHLSPEAKGMLRRAVRLDGVPTEQDITDAANCQRVKRLVNETAFSSLFPMANMGKGMGQGPYTYHNFLKAVAKWPRFCDDAGPDNADKDEVCLRELTTMFAHFVQE
;
A
#
# COMPACT_ATOMS: atom_id res chain seq x y z
N MET A 1 -33.99 49.15 -0.09
CA MET A 1 -33.33 48.60 1.11
C MET A 1 -33.50 47.09 1.06
N PHE A 2 -32.50 46.32 1.51
CA PHE A 2 -32.38 44.84 1.46
C PHE A 2 -31.66 44.23 0.24
N THR A 3 -30.38 44.57 0.13
CA THR A 3 -29.34 43.63 -0.31
C THR A 3 -28.88 42.80 0.88
N GLY A 4 -28.92 41.46 0.77
CA GLY A 4 -28.08 40.59 1.59
C GLY A 4 -28.83 39.46 2.28
N LEU A 5 -28.81 38.26 1.69
CA LEU A 5 -28.88 36.98 2.43
C LEU A 5 -28.59 35.74 1.57
N LEU A 6 -27.39 35.61 0.96
CA LEU A 6 -27.03 34.40 0.19
C LEU A 6 -25.58 33.92 0.41
N ILE A 7 -25.00 34.10 1.60
CA ILE A 7 -23.63 33.61 1.91
C ILE A 7 -23.59 32.67 3.14
N ILE A 8 -24.74 32.19 3.61
CA ILE A 8 -24.80 31.40 4.87
C ILE A 8 -24.62 29.88 4.68
N PRO A 9 -25.03 29.20 3.58
CA PRO A 9 -24.97 27.74 3.57
C PRO A 9 -23.55 27.16 3.38
N ALA A 10 -22.64 27.90 2.72
CA ALA A 10 -21.28 27.41 2.45
C ALA A 10 -20.39 27.41 3.69
N LEU A 11 -20.56 28.36 4.62
CA LEU A 11 -19.75 28.46 5.83
C LEU A 11 -20.13 27.38 6.86
N LEU A 12 -21.41 27.02 6.93
CA LEU A 12 -21.90 25.94 7.81
C LEU A 12 -21.42 24.55 7.35
N LEU A 13 -21.31 24.32 6.04
CA LEU A 13 -20.76 23.07 5.50
C LEU A 13 -19.24 22.94 5.73
N TYR A 14 -18.51 24.04 5.73
CA TYR A 14 -17.06 24.02 6.00
C TYR A 14 -16.73 23.66 7.46
N VAL A 15 -17.58 24.05 8.41
CA VAL A 15 -17.40 23.73 9.85
C VAL A 15 -17.81 22.29 10.16
N ALA A 16 -18.80 21.73 9.46
CA ALA A 16 -19.27 20.35 9.72
C ALA A 16 -18.27 19.26 9.33
N PHE A 17 -17.35 19.54 8.40
CA PHE A 17 -16.26 18.62 7.99
C PHE A 17 -14.88 19.12 8.40
N GLY A 18 -14.82 20.20 9.20
CA GLY A 18 -13.60 20.84 9.63
C GLY A 18 -13.07 20.25 10.93
N GLN A 19 -11.98 19.49 10.82
CA GLN A 19 -10.98 19.30 11.89
C GLN A 19 -11.29 18.25 12.97
N ASP A 20 -11.44 16.97 12.58
CA ASP A 20 -10.98 15.90 13.47
C ASP A 20 -9.44 15.94 13.51
N LYS A 21 -8.88 16.91 14.22
CA LYS A 21 -7.44 16.88 14.54
C LYS A 21 -7.23 15.71 15.48
N CYS A 22 -6.47 14.72 15.03
CA CYS A 22 -5.89 13.71 15.91
C CYS A 22 -5.24 14.41 17.11
N ASP A 23 -5.85 14.30 18.29
CA ASP A 23 -5.29 14.82 19.54
C ASP A 23 -4.08 13.96 19.94
N PRO A 24 -2.84 14.48 19.83
CA PRO A 24 -1.65 13.68 20.07
C PRO A 24 -1.50 13.28 21.55
N THR A 25 -2.22 13.95 22.46
CA THR A 25 -2.15 13.73 23.91
C THR A 25 -3.05 12.60 24.39
N LYS A 26 -4.05 12.20 23.57
CA LYS A 26 -4.98 11.10 23.86
C LYS A 26 -4.54 9.75 23.28
N ARG A 27 -3.28 9.63 22.81
CA ARG A 27 -2.81 8.37 22.24
C ARG A 27 -2.76 7.28 23.32
N PRO A 28 -3.39 6.11 23.10
CA PRO A 28 -3.24 5.00 24.02
C PRO A 28 -1.76 4.61 24.14
N HIS A 29 -1.33 4.28 25.36
CA HIS A 29 0.03 3.81 25.59
C HIS A 29 0.20 2.42 24.98
N LEU A 30 0.73 2.37 23.76
CA LEU A 30 1.02 1.14 23.05
C LEU A 30 2.28 0.46 23.60
N SER A 31 2.24 -0.88 23.75
CA SER A 31 3.42 -1.69 24.04
C SER A 31 4.49 -1.50 22.95
N PRO A 32 5.77 -1.79 23.23
CA PRO A 32 6.83 -1.75 22.22
C PRO A 32 6.50 -2.61 21.00
N GLU A 33 5.91 -3.79 21.22
CA GLU A 33 5.41 -4.68 20.18
C GLU A 33 4.30 -4.03 19.35
N ALA A 34 3.26 -3.48 19.99
CA ALA A 34 2.15 -2.85 19.28
C ALA A 34 2.58 -1.61 18.48
N LYS A 35 3.53 -0.83 19.02
CA LYS A 35 4.18 0.26 18.27
C LYS A 35 4.95 -0.28 17.06
N GLY A 36 5.64 -1.41 17.21
CA GLY A 36 6.30 -2.13 16.12
C GLY A 36 5.30 -2.57 15.05
N MET A 37 4.18 -3.17 15.44
CA MET A 37 3.11 -3.62 14.54
C MET A 37 2.51 -2.45 13.76
N LEU A 38 2.19 -1.34 14.42
CA LEU A 38 1.61 -0.16 13.75
C LEU A 38 2.58 0.50 12.76
N ARG A 39 3.89 0.48 13.04
CA ARG A 39 4.92 0.95 12.10
C ARG A 39 5.01 0.10 10.83
N ARG A 40 4.41 -1.10 10.81
CA ARG A 40 4.32 -1.91 9.58
C ARG A 40 3.23 -1.44 8.64
N ALA A 41 2.23 -0.72 9.15
CA ALA A 41 1.16 -0.15 8.35
C ALA A 41 1.52 1.23 7.75
N VAL A 42 2.80 1.62 7.69
CA VAL A 42 3.19 2.88 7.04
C VAL A 42 2.77 2.82 5.59
N ARG A 43 1.86 3.73 5.25
CA ARG A 43 1.33 3.94 3.91
C ARG A 43 1.92 5.24 3.41
N LEU A 44 2.59 5.22 2.26
CA LEU A 44 2.85 6.47 1.54
C LEU A 44 1.49 7.02 1.10
N ASP A 45 1.10 8.25 1.40
CA ASP A 45 -0.18 8.78 0.89
C ASP A 45 -0.06 9.09 -0.63
N GLY A 46 -1.10 8.78 -1.43
CA GLY A 46 -1.06 8.93 -2.91
C GLY A 46 -0.55 7.72 -3.72
N VAL A 47 -0.53 7.82 -5.05
CA VAL A 47 -0.01 6.75 -5.92
C VAL A 47 1.52 6.88 -5.98
N PRO A 48 2.31 5.83 -5.69
CA PRO A 48 3.77 5.91 -5.77
C PRO A 48 4.25 6.30 -7.17
N THR A 49 5.25 7.17 -7.20
CA THR A 49 5.94 7.60 -8.42
C THR A 49 6.94 6.54 -8.89
N GLU A 50 7.44 6.67 -10.12
CA GLU A 50 8.51 5.79 -10.63
C GLU A 50 9.78 5.88 -9.80
N GLN A 51 10.07 7.06 -9.25
CA GLN A 51 11.22 7.27 -8.38
C GLN A 51 11.03 6.50 -7.06
N ASP A 52 9.83 6.56 -6.46
CA ASP A 52 9.52 5.80 -5.25
C ASP A 52 9.72 4.29 -5.45
N ILE A 53 9.30 3.74 -6.60
CA ILE A 53 9.50 2.32 -6.95
C ILE A 53 10.99 2.00 -7.15
N THR A 54 11.77 2.95 -7.69
CA THR A 54 13.18 2.76 -7.97
C THR A 54 14.03 2.81 -6.70
N ASP A 55 13.71 3.70 -5.77
CA ASP A 55 14.48 3.89 -4.54
C ASP A 55 14.09 2.91 -3.42
N ALA A 56 12.88 2.33 -3.48
CA ALA A 56 12.39 1.47 -2.43
C ALA A 56 13.08 0.09 -2.42
N ALA A 57 13.73 -0.24 -1.29
CA ALA A 57 14.45 -1.49 -1.09
C ALA A 57 13.58 -2.75 -1.26
N ASN A 58 12.31 -2.70 -0.82
CA ASN A 58 11.37 -3.79 -1.01
C ASN A 58 11.00 -4.01 -2.49
N CYS A 59 10.81 -2.93 -3.27
CA CYS A 59 10.60 -3.04 -4.71
C CYS A 59 11.80 -3.67 -5.42
N GLN A 60 13.02 -3.27 -5.05
CA GLN A 60 14.25 -3.87 -5.61
C GLN A 60 14.39 -5.35 -5.23
N ARG A 61 14.00 -5.72 -4.00
CA ARG A 61 13.94 -7.13 -3.58
C ARG A 61 12.92 -7.93 -4.38
N VAL A 62 11.70 -7.42 -4.54
CA VAL A 62 10.65 -8.07 -5.35
C VAL A 62 11.11 -8.24 -6.80
N LYS A 63 11.72 -7.21 -7.41
CA LYS A 63 12.28 -7.30 -8.78
C LYS A 63 13.29 -8.44 -8.94
N ARG A 64 14.09 -8.69 -7.91
CA ARG A 64 15.09 -9.76 -7.90
C ARG A 64 14.47 -11.15 -7.69
N LEU A 65 13.49 -11.28 -6.80
CA LEU A 65 12.90 -12.56 -6.41
C LEU A 65 11.77 -13.03 -7.34
N VAL A 66 10.90 -12.11 -7.74
CA VAL A 66 9.77 -12.36 -8.65
C VAL A 66 9.76 -11.23 -9.68
N ASN A 67 10.54 -11.43 -10.75
CA ASN A 67 10.59 -10.51 -11.87
C ASN A 67 9.29 -10.55 -12.71
N GLU A 68 9.17 -9.65 -13.69
CA GLU A 68 7.98 -9.53 -14.53
C GLU A 68 7.64 -10.82 -15.28
N THR A 69 8.65 -11.55 -15.76
CA THR A 69 8.46 -12.84 -16.43
C THR A 69 7.84 -13.86 -15.49
N ALA A 70 8.39 -14.01 -14.28
CA ALA A 70 7.87 -14.92 -13.27
C ALA A 70 6.44 -14.54 -12.87
N PHE A 71 6.16 -13.25 -12.63
CA PHE A 71 4.82 -12.76 -12.32
C PHE A 71 3.81 -13.10 -13.43
N SER A 72 4.19 -12.88 -14.69
CA SER A 72 3.34 -13.20 -15.85
C SER A 72 3.08 -14.70 -15.99
N SER A 73 4.07 -15.54 -15.67
CA SER A 73 3.93 -17.00 -15.66
C SER A 73 3.07 -17.52 -14.51
N LEU A 74 3.08 -16.85 -13.35
CA LEU A 74 2.22 -17.21 -12.21
C LEU A 74 0.74 -16.89 -12.50
N PHE A 75 0.48 -15.82 -13.26
CA PHE A 75 -0.88 -15.33 -13.51
C PHE A 75 -1.22 -15.19 -14.99
N PRO A 76 -1.12 -16.26 -15.82
CA PRO A 76 -1.31 -16.16 -17.27
C PRO A 76 -2.74 -15.74 -17.65
N MET A 77 -3.70 -15.91 -16.74
CA MET A 77 -5.12 -15.65 -16.97
C MET A 77 -5.63 -14.39 -16.25
N ALA A 78 -4.77 -13.65 -15.51
CA ALA A 78 -5.22 -12.49 -14.73
C ALA A 78 -5.91 -11.41 -15.57
N ASN A 79 -5.54 -11.29 -16.85
CA ASN A 79 -6.14 -10.33 -17.79
C ASN A 79 -6.91 -11.03 -18.93
N MET A 80 -7.36 -12.28 -18.73
CA MET A 80 -8.12 -13.01 -19.74
C MET A 80 -9.39 -12.23 -20.14
N GLY A 81 -9.69 -12.16 -21.43
CA GLY A 81 -10.83 -11.41 -21.97
C GLY A 81 -10.59 -9.91 -22.15
N LYS A 82 -9.40 -9.41 -21.76
CA LYS A 82 -8.97 -8.02 -21.99
C LYS A 82 -7.75 -7.92 -22.92
N GLY A 83 -7.02 -9.03 -23.14
CA GLY A 83 -5.81 -9.11 -23.98
C GLY A 83 -4.55 -9.32 -23.14
N MET A 84 -3.51 -9.95 -23.68
CA MET A 84 -2.22 -10.10 -22.97
C MET A 84 -1.65 -8.71 -22.65
N GLY A 85 -1.44 -8.40 -21.36
CA GLY A 85 -0.95 -7.09 -20.90
C GLY A 85 -1.98 -5.96 -20.92
N GLN A 86 -3.23 -6.22 -21.32
CA GLN A 86 -4.31 -5.24 -21.28
C GLN A 86 -5.20 -5.56 -20.08
N GLY A 87 -5.06 -4.84 -18.97
CA GLY A 87 -5.86 -5.04 -17.76
C GLY A 87 -5.20 -4.44 -16.53
N PRO A 88 -5.92 -4.36 -15.39
CA PRO A 88 -5.41 -3.70 -14.20
C PRO A 88 -4.26 -4.46 -13.52
N TYR A 89 -4.13 -5.77 -13.76
CA TYR A 89 -3.15 -6.66 -13.13
C TYR A 89 -1.84 -6.71 -13.91
N THR A 90 -1.10 -5.60 -13.87
CA THR A 90 0.24 -5.51 -14.46
C THR A 90 1.32 -5.61 -13.39
N TYR A 91 2.50 -6.10 -13.77
CA TYR A 91 3.65 -6.15 -12.86
C TYR A 91 4.03 -4.75 -12.35
N HIS A 92 3.88 -3.75 -13.22
CA HIS A 92 4.09 -2.35 -12.86
C HIS A 92 3.14 -1.86 -11.76
N ASN A 93 1.84 -2.15 -11.86
CA ASN A 93 0.87 -1.81 -10.81
C ASN A 93 1.10 -2.62 -9.53
N PHE A 94 1.57 -3.85 -9.66
CA PHE A 94 2.01 -4.63 -8.51
C PHE A 94 3.19 -3.94 -7.79
N LEU A 95 4.21 -3.47 -8.51
CA LEU A 95 5.31 -2.72 -7.90
C LEU A 95 4.88 -1.39 -7.27
N LYS A 96 3.88 -0.69 -7.83
CA LYS A 96 3.23 0.46 -7.17
C LYS A 96 2.60 0.05 -5.83
N ALA A 97 1.92 -1.08 -5.77
CA ALA A 97 1.37 -1.58 -4.53
C ALA A 97 2.47 -1.97 -3.51
N VAL A 98 3.58 -2.55 -3.97
CA VAL A 98 4.74 -2.86 -3.11
C VAL A 98 5.37 -1.59 -2.53
N ALA A 99 5.63 -0.58 -3.37
CA ALA A 99 6.24 0.69 -2.93
C ALA A 99 5.39 1.40 -1.86
N LYS A 100 4.06 1.27 -1.95
CA LYS A 100 3.09 1.84 -1.02
C LYS A 100 3.28 1.35 0.43
N TRP A 101 3.79 0.13 0.60
CA TRP A 101 3.92 -0.57 1.88
C TRP A 101 5.38 -0.98 2.13
N PRO A 102 6.25 -0.09 2.66
CA PRO A 102 7.69 -0.31 2.72
C PRO A 102 8.14 -1.53 3.51
N ARG A 103 7.29 -2.06 4.41
CA ARG A 103 7.58 -3.27 5.19
C ARG A 103 7.19 -4.56 4.47
N PHE A 104 6.25 -4.51 3.53
CA PHE A 104 5.93 -5.65 2.68
C PHE A 104 7.19 -6.04 1.93
N CYS A 105 7.60 -7.30 2.04
CA CYS A 105 8.86 -7.79 1.51
C CYS A 105 10.13 -7.09 2.04
N ASP A 106 10.11 -6.41 3.19
CA ASP A 106 11.33 -5.89 3.87
C ASP A 106 11.29 -6.07 5.41
N ASP A 107 10.40 -6.93 5.90
CA ASP A 107 10.36 -7.37 7.30
C ASP A 107 11.19 -8.66 7.46
N ALA A 108 12.03 -8.70 8.50
CA ALA A 108 12.80 -9.90 8.86
C ALA A 108 12.05 -10.80 9.85
N GLY A 109 10.85 -10.38 10.28
CA GLY A 109 10.07 -11.09 11.29
C GLY A 109 10.68 -11.00 12.70
N PRO A 110 10.10 -11.70 13.68
CA PRO A 110 10.54 -11.65 15.07
C PRO A 110 11.93 -12.28 15.29
N ASP A 111 12.28 -13.30 14.49
CA ASP A 111 13.52 -14.07 14.64
C ASP A 111 14.68 -13.51 13.81
N ASN A 112 14.49 -12.34 13.18
CA ASN A 112 15.47 -11.72 12.28
C ASN A 112 15.98 -12.67 11.18
N ALA A 113 15.03 -13.36 10.53
CA ALA A 113 15.29 -14.29 9.44
C ALA A 113 15.75 -13.57 8.16
N ASP A 114 16.22 -14.34 7.17
CA ASP A 114 16.56 -13.80 5.86
C ASP A 114 15.34 -13.13 5.22
N LYS A 115 15.47 -11.84 4.92
CA LYS A 115 14.39 -11.03 4.31
C LYS A 115 13.97 -11.56 2.94
N ASP A 116 14.86 -12.22 2.19
CA ASP A 116 14.52 -12.79 0.89
C ASP A 116 13.64 -14.04 1.06
N GLU A 117 13.96 -14.91 2.02
CA GLU A 117 13.14 -16.08 2.37
C GLU A 117 11.77 -15.65 2.90
N VAL A 118 11.74 -14.67 3.81
CA VAL A 118 10.50 -14.14 4.37
C VAL A 118 9.64 -13.49 3.28
N CYS A 119 10.22 -12.70 2.38
CA CYS A 119 9.50 -12.09 1.26
C CYS A 119 8.93 -13.15 0.31
N LEU A 120 9.67 -14.22 -0.01
CA LEU A 120 9.13 -15.32 -0.83
C LEU A 120 7.94 -16.00 -0.16
N ARG A 121 8.01 -16.25 1.15
CA ARG A 121 6.89 -16.81 1.91
C ARG A 121 5.68 -15.87 1.91
N GLU A 122 5.89 -14.59 2.17
CA GLU A 122 4.86 -13.55 2.16
C GLU A 122 4.17 -13.47 0.79
N LEU A 123 4.94 -13.40 -0.29
CA LEU A 123 4.43 -13.39 -1.67
C LEU A 123 3.65 -14.66 -2.00
N THR A 124 4.19 -15.83 -1.64
CA THR A 124 3.54 -17.12 -1.92
C THR A 124 2.20 -17.23 -1.22
N THR A 125 2.13 -16.88 0.07
CA THR A 125 0.87 -16.88 0.83
C THR A 125 -0.13 -15.89 0.25
N MET A 126 0.29 -14.64 -0.03
CA MET A 126 -0.58 -13.62 -0.60
C MET A 126 -1.14 -14.04 -1.97
N PHE A 127 -0.28 -14.53 -2.86
CA PHE A 127 -0.68 -14.97 -4.19
C PHE A 127 -1.59 -16.20 -4.17
N ALA A 128 -1.37 -17.14 -3.25
CA ALA A 128 -2.26 -18.28 -3.07
C ALA A 128 -3.69 -17.85 -2.68
N HIS A 129 -3.82 -16.84 -1.82
CA HIS A 129 -5.12 -16.28 -1.45
C HIS A 129 -5.76 -15.49 -2.60
N PHE A 130 -5.00 -14.68 -3.34
CA PHE A 130 -5.55 -13.88 -4.46
C PHE A 130 -6.18 -14.70 -5.58
N VAL A 131 -5.80 -15.96 -5.76
CA VAL A 131 -6.39 -16.84 -6.79
C VAL A 131 -7.70 -17.48 -6.32
N GLN A 132 -7.95 -17.53 -5.01
CA GLN A 132 -9.19 -18.09 -4.44
C GLN A 132 -10.33 -17.07 -4.36
N GLU A 133 -9.99 -15.79 -4.15
CA GLU A 133 -10.92 -14.66 -4.05
C GLU A 133 -11.37 -14.16 -5.44
#